data_AF-A0AA41UL98-F1
#
_entry.id   AF-A0AA41UL98-F1
#
_cell.length_a   1.000
_cell.length_b   1.000
_cell.length_c   1.000
_cell.angle_alpha   90.00
_cell.angle_beta   90.00
_cell.angle_gamma   90.00
#
_symmetry.space_group_name_H-M   'P 1'
#
loop_
_entity.id
_entity.type
_entity.pdbx_description
1 polymer ?
#
loop_
_entity_poly.entity_id
_entity_poly.type
_entity_poly.pdbx_seq_one_letter_code
_entity_poly.pdbx_strand_id
1 'polypeptide(L)'
;HESNAILKKKVIGKEDVDIAAMITKLGNSDWVRQGLPYYEQNDQKCPFCQQSITEQFAQSLNDYFDEAFENDTKAINDLIVQYTKDAGAIQSAVVGIIAEPGKFMDVEKLKTEKAALDQAIAANTLRLENKKKEPSQTVTLDSLTTVLADIEAMINEANAEVVKHNKMVDNLAAEYQTLIAEVWRYVLNELDVDLKQYRENKEKIDKAIAGIEKSIMEAEKRIADKAKEIADLEKQATSIQPTINAINQTLKRFGFDSFSIADAGDGKHYKLVRADGSDAKKTLSEGEKSIVVFLYFYHLIKGSFSETGITKDRIVVFDDPVSSLDSDVLFIVSSLIREVCENCRNGVEHIKQVFVLTHNVYFHKEVTYNHKRLPDKCLDEESFWIVCKGVPHSQCDRHQCNPIKTSYQLLWSEVREAEKAVQTGVLVSPQIENTLRRILEHYFTILGSVDYKKLCDKFDGPDKVMCNSLFSWVNAGSHSALDDAYITPSDAMVKNALRVFKEIFVKSGNLGHYEMMNPPLATGAVAA
;
A
#
# COMPACT_ATOMS: atom_id res chain seq x y z
N HIS A 1 64.22 -66.78 34.12
CA HIS A 1 65.21 -67.62 33.41
C HIS A 1 66.63 -67.44 33.91
N GLU A 2 67.14 -66.21 33.98
CA GLU A 2 68.56 -65.90 34.30
C GLU A 2 69.03 -66.38 35.69
N SER A 3 68.12 -66.49 36.66
CA SER A 3 68.40 -66.96 38.03
C SER A 3 68.19 -68.46 38.24
N ASN A 4 67.93 -69.24 37.18
CA ASN A 4 67.64 -70.66 37.32
C ASN A 4 68.86 -71.42 37.88
N ALA A 5 68.64 -72.17 38.97
CA ALA A 5 69.70 -72.88 39.69
C ALA A 5 70.46 -73.90 38.82
N ILE A 6 69.82 -74.47 37.80
CA ILE A 6 70.44 -75.47 36.90
C ILE A 6 71.64 -74.92 36.12
N LEU A 7 71.71 -73.61 35.93
CA LEU A 7 72.80 -72.93 35.23
C LEU A 7 74.12 -72.96 36.02
N LYS A 8 74.02 -72.89 37.36
CA LYS A 8 75.17 -72.94 38.29
C LYS A 8 75.48 -74.34 38.80
N LYS A 9 74.57 -75.30 38.61
CA LYS A 9 74.78 -76.71 38.96
C LYS A 9 75.72 -77.36 37.94
N LYS A 10 76.80 -78.00 38.40
CA LYS A 10 77.60 -78.89 37.54
C LYS A 10 76.87 -80.21 37.41
N VAL A 11 76.43 -80.55 36.21
CA VAL A 11 75.70 -81.79 35.95
C VAL A 11 76.75 -82.85 35.60
N ILE A 12 77.15 -83.62 36.61
CA ILE A 12 78.13 -84.70 36.51
C ILE A 12 77.48 -86.00 36.97
N GLY A 13 78.05 -87.13 36.55
CA GLY A 13 77.55 -88.44 36.94
C GLY A 13 77.75 -88.76 38.42
N LYS A 14 77.20 -89.89 38.85
CA LYS A 14 77.25 -90.38 40.23
C LYS A 14 78.69 -90.55 40.72
N GLU A 15 79.02 -89.97 41.88
CA GLU A 15 80.39 -89.98 42.43
C GLU A 15 80.79 -91.32 43.07
N ASP A 16 79.81 -92.15 43.43
CA ASP A 16 80.00 -93.43 44.15
C ASP A 16 80.25 -94.64 43.22
N VAL A 17 80.82 -94.40 42.03
CA VAL A 17 81.12 -95.45 41.04
C VAL A 17 82.62 -95.53 40.80
N ASP A 18 83.17 -96.73 40.61
CA ASP A 18 84.63 -96.97 40.52
C ASP A 18 85.34 -96.11 39.46
N ILE A 19 84.63 -95.72 38.40
CA ILE A 19 85.15 -94.88 37.31
C ILE A 19 85.09 -93.37 37.59
N ALA A 20 84.27 -92.94 38.56
CA ALA A 20 83.97 -91.54 38.83
C ALA A 20 85.20 -90.74 39.26
N ALA A 21 86.06 -91.31 40.11
CA ALA A 21 87.26 -90.63 40.60
C ALA A 21 88.21 -90.19 39.46
N MET A 22 88.34 -91.01 38.42
CA MET A 22 89.16 -90.69 37.24
C MET A 22 88.48 -89.63 36.36
N ILE A 23 87.18 -89.77 36.14
CA ILE A 23 86.40 -88.84 35.30
C ILE A 23 86.37 -87.44 35.91
N THR A 24 86.18 -87.35 37.23
CA THR A 24 86.22 -86.09 37.98
C THR A 24 87.61 -85.47 37.98
N LYS A 25 88.67 -86.28 38.13
CA LYS A 25 90.06 -85.80 38.08
C LYS A 25 90.42 -85.20 36.72
N LEU A 26 89.95 -85.81 35.63
CA LEU A 26 90.23 -85.36 34.26
C LEU A 26 89.25 -84.28 33.77
N GLY A 27 88.14 -84.06 34.48
CA GLY A 27 87.10 -83.12 34.08
C GLY A 27 86.44 -83.50 32.75
N ASN A 28 86.43 -84.78 32.38
CA ASN A 28 86.02 -85.24 31.06
C ASN A 28 84.64 -85.93 31.05
N SER A 29 83.79 -85.66 32.04
CA SER A 29 82.44 -86.26 32.15
C SER A 29 81.59 -86.09 30.88
N ASP A 30 81.64 -84.91 30.26
CA ASP A 30 80.89 -84.64 29.01
C ASP A 30 81.44 -85.45 27.83
N TRP A 31 82.76 -85.63 27.76
CA TRP A 31 83.41 -86.47 26.74
C TRP A 31 83.07 -87.95 26.93
N VAL A 32 83.05 -88.44 28.17
CA VAL A 32 82.63 -89.82 28.47
C VAL A 32 81.17 -90.03 28.05
N ARG A 33 80.28 -89.05 28.31
CA ARG A 33 78.88 -89.11 27.85
C ARG A 33 78.78 -89.14 26.33
N GLN A 34 79.53 -88.27 25.64
CA GLN A 34 79.56 -88.24 24.18
C GLN A 34 80.07 -89.55 23.58
N GLY A 35 80.96 -90.26 24.28
CA GLY A 35 81.48 -91.57 23.89
C GLY A 35 80.48 -92.72 24.01
N LEU A 36 79.48 -92.63 24.89
CA LEU A 36 78.56 -93.73 25.22
C LEU A 36 77.73 -94.21 24.01
N PRO A 37 77.12 -93.33 23.18
CA PRO A 37 76.41 -93.78 21.98
C PRO A 37 77.31 -94.50 20.97
N TYR A 38 78.57 -94.10 20.85
CA TYR A 38 79.53 -94.77 19.96
C TYR A 38 79.94 -96.14 20.49
N TYR A 39 79.98 -96.30 21.82
CA TYR A 39 80.21 -97.60 22.46
C TYR A 39 79.04 -98.56 22.22
N GLU A 40 77.79 -98.10 22.38
CA GLU A 40 76.60 -98.91 22.14
C GLU A 40 76.46 -99.37 20.68
N GLN A 41 76.84 -98.51 19.73
CA GLN A 41 76.79 -98.81 18.30
C GLN A 41 77.94 -99.72 17.81
N ASN A 42 79.02 -99.85 18.57
CA ASN A 42 80.22 -100.59 18.19
C ASN A 42 80.30 -101.96 18.89
N ASP A 43 79.19 -102.70 18.94
CA ASP A 43 79.10 -104.04 19.53
C ASP A 43 79.74 -104.15 20.92
N GLN A 44 79.60 -103.12 21.76
CA GLN A 44 80.17 -103.06 23.11
C GLN A 44 81.70 -103.19 23.16
N LYS A 45 82.40 -102.82 22.09
CA LYS A 45 83.86 -102.65 22.05
C LYS A 45 84.24 -101.19 22.22
N CYS A 46 85.31 -100.94 22.98
CA CYS A 46 85.79 -99.58 23.20
C CYS A 46 86.15 -98.90 21.87
N PRO A 47 85.54 -97.75 21.51
CA PRO A 47 85.79 -97.09 20.23
C PRO A 47 87.22 -96.51 20.11
N PHE A 48 87.98 -96.42 21.20
CA PHE A 48 89.35 -95.88 21.20
C PHE A 48 90.42 -96.97 21.14
N CYS A 49 90.45 -97.89 22.13
CA CYS A 49 91.46 -98.94 22.19
C CYS A 49 91.05 -100.25 21.50
N GLN A 50 89.79 -100.35 21.03
CA GLN A 50 89.22 -101.51 20.32
C GLN A 50 89.18 -102.81 21.13
N GLN A 51 89.49 -102.76 22.43
CA GLN A 51 89.41 -103.90 23.33
C GLN A 51 87.96 -104.14 23.79
N SER A 52 87.64 -105.41 24.08
CA SER A 52 86.40 -105.79 24.76
C SER A 52 86.40 -105.25 26.18
N ILE A 53 85.31 -104.61 26.56
CA ILE A 53 85.10 -104.05 27.90
C ILE A 53 84.46 -105.12 28.80
N THR A 54 84.78 -105.16 30.09
CA THR A 54 84.14 -106.06 31.05
C THR A 54 82.71 -105.61 31.36
N GLU A 55 81.79 -106.56 31.59
CA GLU A 55 80.40 -106.25 31.97
C GLU A 55 80.32 -105.32 33.19
N GLN A 56 81.23 -105.49 34.16
CA GLN A 56 81.32 -104.64 35.35
C GLN A 56 81.65 -103.16 35.02
N PHE A 57 82.50 -102.91 34.03
CA PHE A 57 82.83 -101.55 33.60
C PHE A 57 81.70 -100.92 32.78
N ALA A 58 81.01 -101.72 31.95
CA ALA A 58 79.82 -101.26 31.23
C ALA A 58 78.69 -100.87 32.19
N GLN A 59 78.46 -101.68 33.24
CA GLN A 59 77.51 -101.34 34.30
C GLN A 59 77.92 -100.07 35.04
N SER A 60 79.21 -99.92 35.37
CA SER A 60 79.74 -98.71 36.00
C SER A 60 79.56 -97.45 35.12
N LEU A 61 79.66 -97.57 33.79
CA LEU A 61 79.42 -96.46 32.87
C LEU A 61 77.94 -96.04 32.85
N ASN A 62 77.02 -97.01 32.88
CA ASN A 62 75.58 -96.72 32.93
C ASN A 62 75.17 -96.18 34.30
N ASP A 63 75.69 -96.75 35.39
CA ASP A 63 75.43 -96.29 36.77
C ASP A 63 75.99 -94.89 37.05
N TYR A 64 77.02 -94.48 36.29
CA TYR A 64 77.57 -93.13 36.36
C TYR A 64 76.58 -92.09 35.81
N PHE A 65 75.81 -92.39 34.75
CA PHE A 65 74.77 -91.49 34.21
C PHE A 65 73.37 -91.90 34.69
N ASP A 66 73.09 -91.63 35.97
CA ASP A 66 71.86 -92.05 36.64
C ASP A 66 70.64 -91.14 36.34
N GLU A 67 69.51 -91.47 36.98
CA GLU A 67 68.25 -90.71 36.86
C GLU A 67 68.40 -89.23 37.26
N ALA A 68 69.33 -88.89 38.18
CA ALA A 68 69.57 -87.51 38.58
C ALA A 68 70.25 -86.72 37.45
N PHE A 69 71.21 -87.33 36.76
CA PHE A 69 71.86 -86.74 35.58
C PHE A 69 70.87 -86.50 34.43
N GLU A 70 69.97 -87.46 34.17
CA GLU A 70 68.93 -87.33 33.13
C GLU A 70 67.90 -86.26 33.48
N ASN A 71 67.46 -86.19 34.76
CA ASN A 71 66.54 -85.16 35.23
C ASN A 71 67.15 -83.75 35.13
N ASP A 72 68.43 -83.58 35.47
CA ASP A 72 69.13 -82.31 35.32
C ASP A 72 69.31 -81.94 33.84
N THR A 73 69.62 -82.90 32.98
CA THR A 73 69.72 -82.70 31.53
C THR A 73 68.36 -82.27 30.94
N LYS A 74 67.26 -82.89 31.40
CA LYS A 74 65.90 -82.47 31.05
C LYS A 74 65.59 -81.05 31.53
N ALA A 75 65.96 -80.70 32.77
CA ALA A 75 65.76 -79.36 33.31
C ALA A 75 66.52 -78.29 32.50
N ILE A 76 67.72 -78.60 31.98
CA ILE A 76 68.43 -77.72 31.04
C ILE A 76 67.61 -77.55 29.75
N ASN A 77 67.13 -78.63 29.13
CA ASN A 77 66.34 -78.55 27.90
C ASN A 77 65.03 -77.77 28.10
N ASP A 78 64.31 -78.02 29.19
CA ASP A 78 63.05 -77.31 29.50
C ASP A 78 63.29 -75.81 29.69
N LEU A 79 64.39 -75.44 30.36
CA LEU A 79 64.80 -74.04 30.51
C LEU A 79 65.09 -73.39 29.15
N ILE A 80 65.78 -74.09 28.24
CA ILE A 80 66.08 -73.59 26.89
C ILE A 80 64.80 -73.33 26.11
N VAL A 81 63.89 -74.32 26.07
CA VAL A 81 62.61 -74.21 25.37
C VAL A 81 61.80 -73.02 25.89
N GLN A 82 61.70 -72.89 27.22
CA GLN A 82 60.93 -71.81 27.82
C GLN A 82 61.60 -70.44 27.60
N TYR A 83 62.93 -70.36 27.71
CA TYR A 83 63.68 -69.12 27.45
C TYR A 83 63.48 -68.66 26.00
N THR A 84 63.68 -69.54 25.03
CA THR A 84 63.52 -69.20 23.61
C THR A 84 62.10 -68.78 23.27
N LYS A 85 61.09 -69.42 23.88
CA LYS A 85 59.68 -69.05 23.70
C LYS A 85 59.40 -67.64 24.24
N ASP A 86 59.78 -67.37 25.49
CA ASP A 86 59.47 -66.09 26.14
C ASP A 86 60.27 -64.94 25.50
N ALA A 87 61.56 -65.17 25.22
CA ALA A 87 62.40 -64.22 24.51
C ALA A 87 61.85 -63.90 23.12
N GLY A 88 61.42 -64.92 22.36
CA GLY A 88 60.81 -64.74 21.05
C GLY A 88 59.49 -63.96 21.11
N ALA A 89 58.66 -64.17 22.14
CA ALA A 89 57.43 -63.42 22.34
C ALA A 89 57.70 -61.93 22.56
N ILE A 90 58.69 -61.59 23.41
CA ILE A 90 59.10 -60.21 23.65
C ILE A 90 59.66 -59.58 22.37
N GLN A 91 60.57 -60.26 21.67
CA GLN A 91 61.12 -59.77 20.40
C GLN A 91 60.03 -59.49 19.37
N SER A 92 59.01 -60.37 19.29
CA SER A 92 57.87 -60.20 18.38
C SER A 92 56.99 -59.01 18.78
N ALA A 93 56.75 -58.80 20.07
CA ALA A 93 55.98 -57.65 20.55
C ALA A 93 56.67 -56.33 20.19
N VAL A 94 57.99 -56.22 20.40
CA VAL A 94 58.76 -55.03 20.04
C VAL A 94 58.78 -54.82 18.52
N VAL A 95 58.87 -55.89 17.72
CA VAL A 95 58.73 -55.80 16.24
C VAL A 95 57.37 -55.25 15.83
N GLY A 96 56.28 -55.72 16.45
CA GLY A 96 54.94 -55.23 16.15
C GLY A 96 54.81 -53.73 16.41
N ILE A 97 55.39 -53.26 17.52
CA ILE A 97 55.44 -51.84 17.86
C ILE A 97 56.26 -51.02 16.84
N ILE A 98 57.39 -51.55 16.35
CA ILE A 98 58.23 -50.89 15.33
C ILE A 98 57.54 -50.86 13.96
N ALA A 99 56.75 -51.88 13.62
CA ALA A 99 56.05 -51.99 12.34
C ALA A 99 54.90 -50.97 12.22
N GLU A 100 54.20 -50.73 13.33
CA GLU A 100 53.11 -49.75 13.42
C GLU A 100 53.38 -48.74 14.54
N PRO A 101 54.34 -47.83 14.34
CA PRO A 101 54.75 -46.93 15.40
C PRO A 101 53.70 -45.86 15.67
N GLY A 102 53.42 -45.63 16.95
CA GLY A 102 52.61 -44.49 17.38
C GLY A 102 53.31 -43.16 17.03
N LYS A 103 52.52 -42.10 16.79
CA LYS A 103 53.03 -40.76 16.40
C LYS A 103 54.12 -40.21 17.32
N PHE A 104 54.07 -40.53 18.60
CA PHE A 104 54.98 -39.99 19.64
C PHE A 104 56.12 -40.95 19.99
N MET A 105 56.27 -42.04 19.25
CA MET A 105 57.28 -43.05 19.50
C MET A 105 58.58 -42.73 18.76
N ASP A 106 59.71 -42.76 19.47
CA ASP A 106 61.03 -42.65 18.88
C ASP A 106 61.47 -44.01 18.32
N VAL A 107 61.08 -44.28 17.07
CA VAL A 107 61.28 -45.57 16.41
C VAL A 107 62.76 -45.91 16.25
N GLU A 108 63.62 -44.92 16.02
CA GLU A 108 65.05 -45.16 15.80
C GLU A 108 65.76 -45.54 17.10
N LYS A 109 65.41 -44.90 18.23
CA LYS A 109 65.86 -45.36 19.55
C LYS A 109 65.31 -46.73 19.89
N LEU A 110 64.02 -46.98 19.65
CA LEU A 110 63.42 -48.29 19.90
C LEU A 110 64.06 -49.42 19.08
N LYS A 111 64.44 -49.16 17.83
CA LYS A 111 65.21 -50.10 17.00
C LYS A 111 66.60 -50.39 17.58
N THR A 112 67.25 -49.38 18.15
CA THR A 112 68.57 -49.53 18.78
C THR A 112 68.46 -50.39 20.04
N GLU A 113 67.50 -50.12 20.92
CA GLU A 113 67.26 -50.96 22.11
C GLU A 113 66.79 -52.37 21.74
N LYS A 114 66.00 -52.52 20.66
CA LYS A 114 65.66 -53.83 20.12
C LYS A 114 66.92 -54.59 19.67
N ALA A 115 67.85 -53.94 18.98
CA ALA A 115 69.08 -54.60 18.55
C ALA A 115 69.93 -55.04 19.75
N ALA A 116 69.99 -54.24 20.81
CA ALA A 116 70.64 -54.61 22.07
C ALA A 116 69.95 -55.81 22.73
N LEU A 117 68.61 -55.84 22.74
CA LEU A 117 67.82 -56.96 23.24
C LEU A 117 68.08 -58.24 22.43
N ASP A 118 68.05 -58.14 21.10
CA ASP A 118 68.29 -59.27 20.19
C ASP A 118 69.72 -59.84 20.39
N GLN A 119 70.72 -58.97 20.56
CA GLN A 119 72.09 -59.38 20.82
C GLN A 119 72.24 -60.08 22.17
N ALA A 120 71.63 -59.54 23.23
CA ALA A 120 71.67 -60.14 24.56
C ALA A 120 70.95 -61.51 24.58
N ILE A 121 69.80 -61.62 23.91
CA ILE A 121 69.07 -62.89 23.73
C ILE A 121 69.91 -63.91 22.97
N ALA A 122 70.56 -63.51 21.87
CA ALA A 122 71.42 -64.38 21.09
C ALA A 122 72.62 -64.90 21.91
N ALA A 123 73.28 -64.01 22.67
CA ALA A 123 74.37 -64.38 23.56
C ALA A 123 73.93 -65.38 24.63
N ASN A 124 72.80 -65.13 25.28
CA ASN A 124 72.22 -66.04 26.26
C ASN A 124 71.79 -67.39 25.66
N THR A 125 71.24 -67.37 24.45
CA THR A 125 70.88 -68.60 23.71
C THR A 125 72.13 -69.44 23.42
N LEU A 126 73.23 -68.82 22.96
CA LEU A 126 74.50 -69.53 22.75
C LEU A 126 75.06 -70.12 24.05
N ARG A 127 75.00 -69.35 25.15
CA ARG A 127 75.43 -69.81 26.48
C ARG A 127 74.60 -71.01 26.97
N LEU A 128 73.30 -70.97 26.74
CA LEU A 128 72.37 -72.05 27.04
C LEU A 128 72.65 -73.30 26.19
N GLU A 129 72.88 -73.15 24.89
CA GLU A 129 73.26 -74.25 24.01
C GLU A 129 74.61 -74.87 24.39
N ASN A 130 75.57 -74.05 24.81
CA ASN A 130 76.84 -74.55 25.35
C ASN A 130 76.61 -75.34 26.65
N LYS A 131 75.75 -74.86 27.55
CA LYS A 131 75.36 -75.59 28.77
C LYS A 131 74.70 -76.94 28.46
N LYS A 132 73.96 -77.06 27.36
CA LYS A 132 73.37 -78.32 26.89
C LYS A 132 74.41 -79.29 26.31
N LYS A 133 75.39 -78.78 25.57
CA LYS A 133 76.50 -79.57 24.99
C LYS A 133 77.47 -80.06 26.06
N GLU A 134 77.76 -79.21 27.04
CA GLU A 134 78.67 -79.46 28.16
C GLU A 134 77.96 -79.25 29.51
N PRO A 135 77.07 -80.17 29.92
CA PRO A 135 76.32 -80.05 31.18
C PRO A 135 77.19 -79.91 32.43
N SER A 136 78.44 -80.40 32.39
CA SER A 136 79.38 -80.27 33.50
C SER A 136 79.86 -78.84 33.75
N GLN A 137 79.75 -77.94 32.75
CA GLN A 137 80.17 -76.54 32.85
C GLN A 137 79.11 -75.66 33.49
N THR A 138 79.50 -74.67 34.28
CA THR A 138 78.58 -73.65 34.81
C THR A 138 78.47 -72.47 33.86
N VAL A 139 77.26 -71.95 33.68
CA VAL A 139 76.99 -70.83 32.78
C VAL A 139 76.25 -69.72 33.54
N THR A 140 76.55 -68.46 33.22
CA THR A 140 75.82 -67.30 33.72
C THR A 140 75.19 -66.58 32.54
N LEU A 141 73.89 -66.27 32.59
CA LEU A 141 73.21 -65.49 31.56
C LEU A 141 73.35 -63.99 31.86
N ASP A 142 73.43 -63.18 30.81
CA ASP A 142 73.36 -61.73 30.90
C ASP A 142 71.94 -61.30 31.25
N SER A 143 71.81 -60.27 32.09
CA SER A 143 70.50 -59.75 32.50
C SER A 143 69.86 -58.93 31.40
N LEU A 144 68.62 -59.25 31.05
CA LEU A 144 67.79 -58.46 30.13
C LEU A 144 67.07 -57.30 30.83
N THR A 145 67.19 -57.18 32.16
CA THR A 145 66.38 -56.25 32.97
C THR A 145 66.53 -54.80 32.53
N THR A 146 67.77 -54.34 32.28
CA THR A 146 68.03 -52.95 31.89
C THR A 146 67.41 -52.62 30.53
N VAL A 147 67.69 -53.44 29.52
CA VAL A 147 67.18 -53.21 28.15
C VAL A 147 65.66 -53.27 28.11
N LEU A 148 65.03 -54.17 28.89
CA LEU A 148 63.57 -54.23 28.98
C LEU A 148 62.99 -53.00 29.68
N ALA A 149 63.64 -52.50 30.74
CA ALA A 149 63.22 -51.28 31.42
C ALA A 149 63.35 -50.04 30.53
N ASP A 150 64.39 -49.96 29.70
CA ASP A 150 64.58 -48.86 28.76
C ASP A 150 63.49 -48.89 27.66
N ILE A 151 63.17 -50.07 27.13
CA ILE A 151 62.06 -50.25 26.17
C ILE A 151 60.72 -49.87 26.82
N GLU A 152 60.45 -50.32 28.05
CA GLU A 152 59.23 -49.99 28.79
C GLU A 152 59.11 -48.47 29.04
N ALA A 153 60.21 -47.81 29.42
CA ALA A 153 60.24 -46.37 29.65
C ALA A 153 59.88 -45.60 28.37
N MET A 154 60.46 -45.96 27.22
CA MET A 154 60.13 -45.34 25.93
C MET A 154 58.65 -45.51 25.55
N ILE A 155 58.07 -46.69 25.81
CA ILE A 155 56.64 -46.94 25.55
C ILE A 155 55.77 -46.06 26.47
N ASN A 156 56.12 -45.96 27.75
CA ASN A 156 55.39 -45.15 28.71
C ASN A 156 55.45 -43.65 28.40
N GLU A 157 56.61 -43.14 27.99
CA GLU A 157 56.77 -41.74 27.54
C GLU A 157 55.90 -41.43 26.31
N ALA A 158 55.93 -42.31 25.30
CA ALA A 158 55.09 -42.15 24.11
C ALA A 158 53.58 -42.16 24.47
N ASN A 159 53.16 -43.05 25.37
CA ASN A 159 51.78 -43.12 25.85
C ASN A 159 51.36 -41.85 26.62
N ALA A 160 52.26 -41.26 27.41
CA ALA A 160 51.98 -40.01 28.12
C ALA A 160 51.71 -38.84 27.15
N GLU A 161 52.46 -38.73 26.07
CA GLU A 161 52.22 -37.71 25.04
C GLU A 161 50.94 -37.97 24.23
N VAL A 162 50.57 -39.24 23.98
CA VAL A 162 49.24 -39.59 23.41
C VAL A 162 48.11 -39.07 24.31
N VAL A 163 48.18 -39.32 25.61
CA VAL A 163 47.15 -38.86 26.57
C VAL A 163 47.07 -37.33 26.59
N LYS A 164 48.20 -36.64 26.57
CA LYS A 164 48.27 -35.18 26.53
C LYS A 164 47.67 -34.61 25.25
N HIS A 165 47.97 -35.22 24.10
CA HIS A 165 47.39 -34.83 22.82
C HIS A 165 45.87 -35.03 22.79
N ASN A 166 45.38 -36.17 23.26
CA ASN A 166 43.93 -36.43 23.32
C ASN A 166 43.20 -35.43 24.22
N LYS A 167 43.77 -35.07 25.39
CA LYS A 167 43.22 -34.01 26.24
C LYS A 167 43.15 -32.65 25.55
N MET A 168 44.16 -32.31 24.74
CA MET A 168 44.14 -31.07 23.96
C MET A 168 43.02 -31.08 22.92
N VAL A 169 42.81 -32.23 22.25
CA VAL A 169 41.73 -32.40 21.26
C VAL A 169 40.36 -32.34 21.92
N ASP A 170 40.17 -32.98 23.08
CA ASP A 170 38.92 -32.94 23.85
C ASP A 170 38.57 -31.51 24.30
N ASN A 171 39.58 -30.71 24.66
CA ASN A 171 39.39 -29.31 25.06
C ASN A 171 39.26 -28.34 23.87
N LEU A 172 39.61 -28.75 22.64
CA LEU A 172 39.57 -27.86 21.47
C LEU A 172 38.17 -27.31 21.22
N ALA A 173 37.13 -28.14 21.41
CA ALA A 173 35.75 -27.71 21.24
C ALA A 173 35.35 -26.63 22.26
N ALA A 174 35.80 -26.76 23.52
CA ALA A 174 35.53 -25.79 24.58
C ALA A 174 36.28 -24.47 24.33
N GLU A 175 37.57 -24.54 24.02
CA GLU A 175 38.40 -23.36 23.71
C GLU A 175 37.89 -22.60 22.48
N TYR A 176 37.41 -23.32 21.46
CA TYR A 176 36.80 -22.70 20.27
C TYR A 176 35.53 -21.92 20.61
N GLN A 177 34.68 -22.43 21.50
CA GLN A 177 33.49 -21.72 21.98
C GLN A 177 33.86 -20.48 22.81
N THR A 178 34.87 -20.59 23.68
CA THR A 178 35.39 -19.46 24.46
C THR A 178 35.90 -18.36 23.53
N LEU A 179 36.70 -18.72 22.51
CA LEU A 179 37.21 -17.75 21.54
C LEU A 179 36.09 -17.06 20.76
N ILE A 180 35.06 -17.80 20.32
CA ILE A 180 33.89 -17.19 19.66
C ILE A 180 33.23 -16.16 20.58
N ALA A 181 33.04 -16.49 21.85
CA ALA A 181 32.42 -15.59 22.82
C ALA A 181 33.28 -14.33 23.05
N GLU A 182 34.61 -14.48 23.11
CA GLU A 182 35.54 -13.36 23.25
C GLU A 182 35.55 -12.46 22.02
N VAL A 183 35.52 -13.03 20.80
CA VAL A 183 35.41 -12.27 19.56
C VAL A 183 34.10 -11.47 19.53
N TRP A 184 32.96 -12.09 19.88
CA TRP A 184 31.70 -11.37 19.97
C TRP A 184 31.72 -10.25 21.00
N ARG A 185 32.33 -10.49 22.17
CA ARG A 185 32.50 -9.47 23.20
C ARG A 185 33.37 -8.31 22.71
N TYR A 186 34.44 -8.58 21.97
CA TYR A 186 35.26 -7.54 21.36
C TYR A 186 34.45 -6.72 20.34
N VAL A 187 33.74 -7.37 19.42
CA VAL A 187 32.89 -6.69 18.42
C VAL A 187 31.82 -5.83 19.09
N LEU A 188 31.16 -6.34 20.14
CA LEU A 188 30.15 -5.58 20.88
C LEU A 188 30.75 -4.36 21.60
N ASN A 189 31.97 -4.46 22.13
CA ASN A 189 32.66 -3.34 22.76
C ASN A 189 33.06 -2.26 21.75
N GLU A 190 33.59 -2.66 20.58
CA GLU A 190 33.93 -1.70 19.50
C GLU A 190 32.68 -0.96 19.01
N LEU A 191 31.54 -1.65 18.96
CA LEU A 191 30.26 -1.09 18.52
C LEU A 191 29.42 -0.46 19.64
N ASP A 192 29.93 -0.32 20.87
CA ASP A 192 29.13 0.12 22.02
C ASP A 192 28.53 1.52 21.79
N VAL A 193 29.32 2.44 21.23
CA VAL A 193 28.87 3.80 20.89
C VAL A 193 27.76 3.76 19.83
N ASP A 194 27.94 3.00 18.76
CA ASP A 194 26.97 2.87 17.67
C ASP A 194 25.67 2.21 18.15
N LEU A 195 25.78 1.16 18.97
CA LEU A 195 24.64 0.44 19.54
C LEU A 195 23.86 1.34 20.52
N LYS A 196 24.55 2.14 21.33
CA LYS A 196 23.92 3.11 22.22
C LYS A 196 23.17 4.17 21.40
N GLN A 197 23.81 4.74 20.38
CA GLN A 197 23.19 5.73 19.51
C GLN A 197 21.98 5.15 18.76
N TYR A 198 22.08 3.92 18.26
CA TYR A 198 20.97 3.21 17.64
C TYR A 198 19.79 3.04 18.61
N ARG A 199 20.05 2.60 19.86
CA ARG A 199 19.00 2.42 20.88
C ARG A 199 18.31 3.75 21.21
N GLU A 200 19.08 4.82 21.42
CA GLU A 200 18.53 6.15 21.69
C GLU A 200 17.67 6.66 20.53
N ASN A 201 18.13 6.48 19.29
CA ASN A 201 17.38 6.87 18.10
C ASN A 201 16.10 6.06 17.95
N LYS A 202 16.17 4.74 18.15
CA LYS A 202 15.01 3.86 18.14
C LYS A 202 13.98 4.30 19.18
N GLU A 203 14.40 4.56 20.42
CA GLU A 203 13.48 4.99 21.48
C GLU A 203 12.80 6.32 21.17
N LYS A 204 13.52 7.28 20.55
CA LYS A 204 12.93 8.55 20.08
C LYS A 204 11.87 8.32 19.01
N ILE A 205 12.16 7.47 18.02
CA ILE A 205 11.22 7.15 16.93
C ILE A 205 9.99 6.42 17.49
N ASP A 206 10.17 5.43 18.36
CA ASP A 206 9.08 4.68 18.99
C ASP A 206 8.15 5.61 19.79
N LYS A 207 8.71 6.57 20.54
CA LYS A 207 7.92 7.59 21.25
C LYS A 207 7.15 8.50 20.29
N ALA A 208 7.74 8.89 19.17
CA ALA A 208 7.08 9.72 18.16
C ALA A 208 5.90 8.97 17.51
N ILE A 209 6.10 7.69 17.15
CA ILE A 209 5.05 6.82 16.61
C ILE A 209 3.87 6.74 17.60
N ALA A 210 4.14 6.41 18.87
CA ALA A 210 3.10 6.32 19.89
C ALA A 210 2.33 7.65 20.08
N GLY A 211 3.03 8.78 20.00
CA GLY A 211 2.39 10.11 20.08
C GLY A 211 1.49 10.43 18.89
N ILE A 212 1.90 10.05 17.68
CA ILE A 212 1.12 10.23 16.45
C ILE A 212 -0.10 9.31 16.47
N GLU A 213 0.05 8.04 16.82
CA GLU A 213 -1.05 7.08 16.92
C GLU A 213 -2.11 7.54 17.92
N LYS A 214 -1.69 8.07 19.08
CA LYS A 214 -2.61 8.68 20.05
C LYS A 214 -3.37 9.87 19.46
N SER A 215 -2.67 10.74 18.73
CA SER A 215 -3.28 11.91 18.09
C SER A 215 -4.30 11.51 17.01
N ILE A 216 -4.02 10.44 16.26
CA ILE A 216 -4.95 9.86 15.28
C ILE A 216 -6.21 9.36 15.97
N MET A 217 -6.08 8.53 17.02
CA MET A 217 -7.22 8.02 17.77
C MET A 217 -8.09 9.15 18.35
N GLU A 218 -7.48 10.20 18.89
CA GLU A 218 -8.22 11.37 19.38
C GLU A 218 -8.93 12.13 18.26
N ALA A 219 -8.32 12.24 17.08
CA ALA A 219 -8.93 12.88 15.92
C ALA A 219 -10.12 12.06 15.37
N GLU A 220 -9.98 10.75 15.25
CA GLU A 220 -11.05 9.84 14.83
C GLU A 220 -12.24 9.91 15.79
N LYS A 221 -11.97 9.93 17.11
CA LYS A 221 -13.02 10.13 18.12
C LYS A 221 -13.73 11.47 17.93
N ARG A 222 -12.99 12.56 17.72
CA ARG A 222 -13.59 13.88 17.44
C ARG A 222 -14.44 13.87 16.17
N ILE A 223 -14.02 13.17 15.12
CA ILE A 223 -14.80 13.01 13.89
C ILE A 223 -16.12 12.28 14.18
N ALA A 224 -16.07 11.17 14.92
CA ALA A 224 -17.26 10.41 15.28
C ALA A 224 -18.22 11.23 16.16
N ASP A 225 -17.70 11.95 17.16
CA ASP A 225 -18.49 12.83 18.02
C ASP A 225 -19.16 13.96 17.22
N LYS A 226 -18.43 14.58 16.28
CA LYS A 226 -18.97 15.63 15.40
C LYS A 226 -20.00 15.11 14.40
N ALA A 227 -19.79 13.92 13.84
CA ALA A 227 -20.78 13.28 12.96
C ALA A 227 -22.09 13.00 13.70
N LYS A 228 -22.00 12.59 14.98
CA LYS A 228 -23.18 12.41 15.83
C LYS A 228 -23.89 13.73 16.12
N GLU A 229 -23.14 14.78 16.44
CA GLU A 229 -23.68 16.13 16.67
C GLU A 229 -24.39 16.68 15.42
N ILE A 230 -23.80 16.48 14.23
CA ILE A 230 -24.45 16.82 12.95
C ILE A 230 -25.76 16.06 12.79
N ALA A 231 -25.77 14.75 12.96
CA ALA A 231 -26.98 13.95 12.83
C ALA A 231 -28.10 14.37 13.81
N ASP A 232 -27.73 14.74 15.04
CA ASP A 232 -28.69 15.23 16.04
C ASP A 232 -29.26 16.62 15.66
N LEU A 233 -28.42 17.52 15.13
CA LEU A 233 -28.86 18.81 14.59
C LEU A 233 -29.73 18.67 13.34
N GLU A 234 -29.41 17.73 12.45
CA GLU A 234 -30.20 17.42 11.25
C GLU A 234 -31.60 16.91 11.60
N LYS A 235 -31.73 16.08 12.64
CA LYS A 235 -33.04 15.63 13.17
C LYS A 235 -33.87 16.78 13.73
N GLN A 236 -33.23 17.77 14.36
CA GLN A 236 -33.94 18.97 14.83
C GLN A 236 -34.38 19.87 13.67
N ALA A 237 -33.58 19.95 12.61
CA ALA A 237 -33.87 20.76 11.42
C ALA A 237 -34.93 20.14 10.47
N THR A 238 -35.09 18.81 10.47
CA THR A 238 -36.04 18.07 9.61
C THR A 238 -37.47 18.04 10.14
N SER A 239 -37.78 18.74 11.24
CA SER A 239 -39.17 18.92 11.66
C SER A 239 -39.98 19.59 10.54
N ILE A 240 -41.08 18.95 10.12
CA ILE A 240 -42.01 19.50 9.12
C ILE A 240 -42.68 20.78 9.64
N GLN A 241 -42.69 20.98 10.96
CA GLN A 241 -43.37 22.10 11.62
C GLN A 241 -42.77 23.48 11.26
N PRO A 242 -41.44 23.72 11.27
CA PRO A 242 -40.83 24.92 10.71
C PRO A 242 -41.29 25.24 9.28
N THR A 243 -41.33 24.25 8.39
CA THR A 243 -41.75 24.44 6.99
C THR A 243 -43.23 24.78 6.89
N ILE A 244 -44.09 24.08 7.64
CA ILE A 244 -45.53 24.41 7.74
C ILE A 244 -45.71 25.85 8.23
N ASN A 245 -45.00 26.24 9.29
CA ASN A 245 -45.07 27.58 9.86
C ASN A 245 -44.62 28.64 8.85
N ALA A 246 -43.54 28.38 8.11
CA ALA A 246 -43.01 29.30 7.11
C ALA A 246 -43.95 29.45 5.90
N ILE A 247 -44.52 28.36 5.40
CA ILE A 247 -45.49 28.42 4.30
C ILE A 247 -46.76 29.16 4.75
N ASN A 248 -47.31 28.85 5.93
CA ASN A 248 -48.48 29.54 6.46
C ASN A 248 -48.24 31.03 6.71
N GLN A 249 -47.05 31.40 7.21
CA GLN A 249 -46.69 32.80 7.38
C GLN A 249 -46.64 33.52 6.03
N THR A 250 -46.13 32.86 5.00
CA THR A 250 -46.03 33.39 3.64
C THR A 250 -47.42 33.54 3.00
N LEU A 251 -48.27 32.52 3.08
CA LEU A 251 -49.66 32.56 2.63
C LEU A 251 -50.44 33.72 3.27
N LYS A 252 -50.33 33.88 4.59
CA LYS A 252 -51.01 34.95 5.33
C LYS A 252 -50.52 36.35 4.93
N ARG A 253 -49.21 36.53 4.73
CA ARG A 253 -48.64 37.82 4.29
C ARG A 253 -49.11 38.21 2.89
N PHE A 254 -49.46 37.24 2.05
CA PHE A 254 -49.96 37.45 0.71
C PHE A 254 -51.50 37.48 0.62
N GLY A 255 -52.21 37.47 1.75
CA GLY A 255 -53.67 37.59 1.80
C GLY A 255 -54.44 36.29 1.52
N PHE A 256 -53.78 35.13 1.51
CA PHE A 256 -54.44 33.84 1.44
C PHE A 256 -54.91 33.40 2.83
N ASP A 257 -56.04 33.96 3.29
CA ASP A 257 -56.64 33.63 4.60
C ASP A 257 -57.69 32.50 4.52
N SER A 258 -58.05 32.08 3.30
CA SER A 258 -59.13 31.10 3.05
C SER A 258 -58.74 29.66 3.41
N PHE A 259 -57.43 29.34 3.52
CA PHE A 259 -56.93 28.01 3.88
C PHE A 259 -55.54 28.09 4.54
N SER A 260 -55.11 27.01 5.19
CA SER A 260 -53.77 26.86 5.77
C SER A 260 -53.28 25.42 5.67
N ILE A 261 -51.98 25.22 5.88
CA ILE A 261 -51.33 23.90 5.94
C ILE A 261 -51.26 23.45 7.42
N ALA A 262 -51.66 22.23 7.71
CA ALA A 262 -51.55 21.62 9.04
C ALA A 262 -50.86 20.25 8.96
N ASP A 263 -50.29 19.80 10.07
CA ASP A 263 -49.74 18.44 10.20
C ASP A 263 -50.88 17.40 10.06
N ALA A 264 -50.65 16.35 9.27
CA ALA A 264 -51.58 15.23 9.12
C ALA A 264 -51.63 14.33 10.37
N GLY A 265 -50.70 14.50 11.32
CA GLY A 265 -50.64 13.79 12.60
C GLY A 265 -49.69 12.59 12.61
N ASP A 266 -48.97 12.35 11.52
CA ASP A 266 -47.99 11.26 11.37
C ASP A 266 -46.54 11.75 11.29
N GLY A 267 -46.32 13.07 11.44
CA GLY A 267 -45.01 13.69 11.41
C GLY A 267 -44.32 13.66 10.05
N LYS A 268 -45.00 13.21 8.98
CA LYS A 268 -44.46 13.08 7.62
C LYS A 268 -45.31 13.75 6.55
N HIS A 269 -46.61 13.89 6.77
CA HIS A 269 -47.54 14.44 5.79
C HIS A 269 -48.23 15.70 6.29
N TYR A 270 -48.72 16.50 5.35
CA TYR A 270 -49.50 17.70 5.62
C TYR A 270 -50.90 17.60 5.01
N LYS A 271 -51.84 18.33 5.59
CA LYS A 271 -53.21 18.49 5.10
C LYS A 271 -53.53 19.96 4.92
N LEU A 272 -54.35 20.27 3.92
CA LEU A 272 -54.86 21.62 3.68
C LEU A 272 -56.19 21.77 4.42
N VAL A 273 -56.31 22.77 5.28
CA VAL A 273 -57.48 22.97 6.13
C VAL A 273 -58.08 24.37 5.95
N ARG A 274 -59.41 24.45 6.03
CA ARG A 274 -60.15 25.72 6.10
C ARG A 274 -60.13 26.27 7.52
N ALA A 275 -60.60 27.51 7.71
CA ALA A 275 -60.70 28.15 9.03
C ALA A 275 -61.57 27.39 10.03
N ASP A 276 -62.53 26.58 9.55
CA ASP A 276 -63.37 25.70 10.36
C ASP A 276 -62.74 24.32 10.66
N GLY A 277 -61.53 24.07 10.15
CA GLY A 277 -60.81 22.80 10.31
C GLY A 277 -61.17 21.71 9.31
N SER A 278 -62.07 21.96 8.35
CA SER A 278 -62.44 21.02 7.30
C SER A 278 -61.35 20.89 6.21
N ASP A 279 -61.34 19.77 5.48
CA ASP A 279 -60.39 19.51 4.40
C ASP A 279 -60.65 20.45 3.20
N ALA A 280 -59.66 21.28 2.86
CA ALA A 280 -59.75 22.24 1.78
C ALA A 280 -59.53 21.62 0.38
N LYS A 281 -58.98 20.40 0.27
CA LYS A 281 -58.46 19.80 -0.98
C LYS A 281 -59.42 19.85 -2.17
N LYS A 282 -60.73 19.65 -1.94
CA LYS A 282 -61.75 19.63 -3.01
C LYS A 282 -62.29 21.00 -3.41
N THR A 283 -61.96 22.05 -2.66
CA THR A 283 -62.57 23.38 -2.78
C THR A 283 -61.57 24.48 -3.16
N LEU A 284 -60.30 24.12 -3.37
CA LEU A 284 -59.28 25.08 -3.78
C LEU A 284 -59.45 25.43 -5.26
N SER A 285 -59.33 26.72 -5.56
CA SER A 285 -59.20 27.21 -6.93
C SER A 285 -57.90 26.73 -7.56
N GLU A 286 -57.81 26.76 -8.89
CA GLU A 286 -56.57 26.44 -9.61
C GLU A 286 -55.42 27.36 -9.19
N GLY A 287 -55.69 28.65 -8.96
CA GLY A 287 -54.69 29.61 -8.45
C GLY A 287 -54.18 29.25 -7.06
N GLU A 288 -55.07 28.85 -6.14
CA GLU A 288 -54.70 28.43 -4.78
C GLU A 288 -53.87 27.13 -4.78
N LYS A 289 -54.17 26.19 -5.67
CA LYS A 289 -53.34 24.98 -5.82
C LYS A 289 -51.94 25.32 -6.32
N SER A 290 -51.87 26.15 -7.36
CA SER A 290 -50.60 26.55 -7.97
C SER A 290 -49.68 27.29 -6.99
N ILE A 291 -50.20 28.23 -6.19
CA ILE A 291 -49.38 28.94 -5.20
C ILE A 291 -48.90 28.01 -4.08
N VAL A 292 -49.71 27.05 -3.62
CA VAL A 292 -49.30 26.08 -2.59
C VAL A 292 -48.18 25.18 -3.10
N VAL A 293 -48.33 24.65 -4.32
CA VAL A 293 -47.29 23.82 -4.95
C VAL A 293 -46.00 24.63 -5.16
N PHE A 294 -46.12 25.88 -5.60
CA PHE A 294 -44.99 26.78 -5.74
C PHE A 294 -44.29 27.04 -4.41
N LEU A 295 -45.03 27.40 -3.34
CA LEU A 295 -44.45 27.66 -2.02
C LEU A 295 -43.81 26.41 -1.42
N TYR A 296 -44.39 25.23 -1.66
CA TYR A 296 -43.77 23.97 -1.28
C TYR A 296 -42.43 23.78 -1.98
N PHE A 297 -42.37 23.98 -3.30
CA PHE A 297 -41.12 23.91 -4.06
C PHE A 297 -40.11 24.98 -3.61
N TYR A 298 -40.55 26.21 -3.37
CA TYR A 298 -39.73 27.32 -2.89
C TYR A 298 -39.10 27.03 -1.51
N HIS A 299 -39.87 26.47 -0.57
CA HIS A 299 -39.30 26.06 0.72
C HIS A 299 -38.47 24.78 0.63
N LEU A 300 -38.75 23.90 -0.34
CA LEU A 300 -37.92 22.74 -0.65
C LEU A 300 -36.54 23.13 -1.17
N ILE A 301 -36.45 24.12 -2.06
CA ILE A 301 -35.13 24.57 -2.56
C ILE A 301 -34.32 25.25 -1.46
N LYS A 302 -34.99 25.92 -0.49
CA LYS A 302 -34.37 26.55 0.69
C LYS A 302 -34.04 25.58 1.84
N GLY A 303 -34.59 24.35 1.84
CA GLY A 303 -34.42 23.35 2.89
C GLY A 303 -34.14 21.93 2.37
N SER A 304 -34.24 20.91 3.22
CA SER A 304 -34.22 19.50 2.80
C SER A 304 -35.28 18.72 3.57
N PHE A 305 -36.05 17.86 2.88
CA PHE A 305 -36.99 16.92 3.51
C PHE A 305 -36.36 15.56 3.89
N SER A 306 -35.04 15.38 3.74
CA SER A 306 -34.38 14.11 4.05
C SER A 306 -33.40 14.23 5.21
N GLU A 307 -33.37 13.18 6.03
CA GLU A 307 -32.52 12.99 7.21
C GLU A 307 -30.99 13.01 6.91
N THR A 308 -30.55 13.22 5.67
CA THR A 308 -29.14 13.09 5.25
C THR A 308 -28.73 14.05 4.11
N GLY A 309 -29.31 15.25 4.00
CA GLY A 309 -29.29 15.98 2.72
C GLY A 309 -29.07 17.49 2.75
N ILE A 310 -28.58 18.09 3.84
CA ILE A 310 -28.68 19.55 4.02
C ILE A 310 -27.85 20.38 3.01
N THR A 311 -26.80 19.86 2.35
CA THR A 311 -25.79 20.76 1.72
C THR A 311 -25.25 20.32 0.36
N LYS A 312 -26.08 19.74 -0.51
CA LYS A 312 -25.66 19.52 -1.92
C LYS A 312 -25.95 20.75 -2.76
N ASP A 313 -24.98 21.16 -3.55
CA ASP A 313 -25.11 22.18 -4.60
C ASP A 313 -26.23 21.79 -5.59
N ARG A 314 -27.09 22.74 -5.94
CA ARG A 314 -28.31 22.50 -6.73
C ARG A 314 -28.42 23.41 -7.94
N ILE A 315 -29.07 22.88 -8.98
CA ILE A 315 -29.56 23.64 -10.14
C ILE A 315 -31.09 23.68 -10.02
N VAL A 316 -31.65 24.88 -10.05
CA VAL A 316 -33.10 25.09 -9.92
C VAL A 316 -33.68 25.47 -11.28
N VAL A 317 -34.77 24.80 -11.67
CA VAL A 317 -35.47 25.05 -12.94
C VAL A 317 -36.93 25.39 -12.63
N PHE A 318 -37.35 26.59 -13.01
CA PHE A 318 -38.74 27.02 -13.02
C PHE A 318 -39.26 26.93 -14.45
N ASP A 319 -40.14 25.97 -14.73
CA ASP A 319 -40.78 25.80 -16.03
C ASP A 319 -42.22 26.30 -15.97
N ASP A 320 -42.46 27.42 -16.64
CA ASP A 320 -43.72 28.16 -16.71
C ASP A 320 -44.47 28.26 -15.36
N PRO A 321 -43.84 28.89 -14.33
CA PRO A 321 -44.33 28.86 -12.94
C PRO A 321 -45.65 29.62 -12.74
N VAL A 322 -46.16 30.29 -13.77
CA VAL A 322 -47.37 31.13 -13.73
C VAL A 322 -48.31 30.84 -14.90
N SER A 323 -48.83 29.61 -15.00
CA SER A 323 -49.90 29.29 -15.95
C SER A 323 -51.28 29.60 -15.36
N SER A 324 -52.09 30.38 -16.07
CA SER A 324 -53.50 30.68 -15.71
C SER A 324 -53.73 31.34 -14.33
N LEU A 325 -52.79 32.17 -13.87
CA LEU A 325 -52.86 32.84 -12.57
C LEU A 325 -53.47 34.24 -12.64
N ASP A 326 -54.08 34.65 -11.53
CA ASP A 326 -54.48 36.04 -11.31
C ASP A 326 -53.25 36.95 -11.20
N SER A 327 -53.43 38.22 -11.53
CA SER A 327 -52.42 39.28 -11.52
C SER A 327 -51.65 39.37 -10.21
N ASP A 328 -52.32 39.24 -9.06
CA ASP A 328 -51.68 39.29 -7.74
C ASP A 328 -50.71 38.13 -7.49
N VAL A 329 -51.07 36.91 -7.91
CA VAL A 329 -50.22 35.72 -7.73
C VAL A 329 -48.97 35.79 -8.60
N LEU A 330 -49.09 36.38 -9.80
CA LEU A 330 -47.95 36.61 -10.70
C LEU A 330 -46.88 37.45 -10.01
N PHE A 331 -47.23 38.58 -9.39
CA PHE A 331 -46.28 39.45 -8.71
C PHE A 331 -45.58 38.78 -7.53
N ILE A 332 -46.32 37.98 -6.77
CA ILE A 332 -45.79 37.21 -5.64
C ILE A 332 -44.76 36.19 -6.12
N VAL A 333 -45.13 35.36 -7.10
CA VAL A 333 -44.27 34.32 -7.65
C VAL A 333 -43.03 34.94 -8.32
N SER A 334 -43.20 36.04 -9.06
CA SER A 334 -42.07 36.77 -9.65
C SER A 334 -41.09 37.29 -8.60
N SER A 335 -41.60 37.83 -7.49
CA SER A 335 -40.77 38.38 -6.42
C SER A 335 -39.99 37.29 -5.69
N LEU A 336 -40.61 36.15 -5.42
CA LEU A 336 -39.96 35.01 -4.77
C LEU A 336 -38.89 34.37 -5.67
N ILE A 337 -39.15 34.23 -6.98
CA ILE A 337 -38.15 33.72 -7.93
C ILE A 337 -36.98 34.71 -8.06
N ARG A 338 -37.25 36.02 -8.04
CA ARG A 338 -36.18 37.03 -8.06
C ARG A 338 -35.27 36.93 -6.84
N GLU A 339 -35.83 36.70 -5.66
CA GLU A 339 -35.05 36.45 -4.43
C GLU A 339 -34.15 35.21 -4.60
N VAL A 340 -34.68 34.12 -5.18
CA VAL A 340 -33.90 32.90 -5.47
C VAL A 340 -32.75 33.20 -6.45
N CYS A 341 -33.01 34.00 -7.48
CA CYS A 341 -31.98 34.46 -8.40
C CYS A 341 -30.91 35.30 -7.69
N GLU A 342 -31.28 36.21 -6.78
CA GLU A 342 -30.34 37.02 -6.00
C GLU A 342 -29.48 36.15 -5.06
N ASN A 343 -30.08 35.17 -4.38
CA ASN A 343 -29.36 34.23 -3.54
C ASN A 343 -28.34 33.41 -4.33
N CYS A 344 -28.71 32.96 -5.53
CA CYS A 344 -27.80 32.30 -6.47
C CYS A 344 -26.63 33.22 -6.86
N ARG A 345 -26.88 34.49 -7.17
CA ARG A 345 -25.82 35.47 -7.51
C ARG A 345 -24.86 35.73 -6.34
N ASN A 346 -25.39 35.78 -5.13
CA ASN A 346 -24.62 36.01 -3.91
C ASN A 346 -23.92 34.74 -3.38
N GLY A 347 -24.15 33.57 -4.00
CA GLY A 347 -23.57 32.30 -3.57
C GLY A 347 -24.13 31.76 -2.25
N VAL A 348 -25.35 32.13 -1.90
CA VAL A 348 -26.04 31.71 -0.67
C VAL A 348 -27.01 30.57 -0.99
N GLU A 349 -27.39 29.76 0.01
CA GLU A 349 -28.39 28.68 -0.11
C GLU A 349 -28.01 27.50 -1.04
N HIS A 350 -26.72 27.31 -1.37
CA HIS A 350 -26.22 26.21 -2.22
C HIS A 350 -26.83 26.15 -3.64
N ILE A 351 -27.44 27.23 -4.12
CA ILE A 351 -27.99 27.32 -5.48
C ILE A 351 -26.88 27.80 -6.43
N LYS A 352 -26.49 26.97 -7.40
CA LYS A 352 -25.41 27.28 -8.35
C LYS A 352 -25.90 27.85 -9.67
N GLN A 353 -27.13 27.54 -10.05
CA GLN A 353 -27.72 28.00 -11.30
C GLN A 353 -29.24 27.98 -11.21
N VAL A 354 -29.88 28.99 -11.80
CA VAL A 354 -31.33 29.10 -11.90
C VAL A 354 -31.71 29.25 -13.37
N PHE A 355 -32.64 28.41 -13.83
CA PHE A 355 -33.30 28.54 -15.13
C PHE A 355 -34.76 28.97 -14.91
N VAL A 356 -35.20 30.00 -15.63
CA VAL A 356 -36.60 30.43 -15.64
C VAL A 356 -37.08 30.37 -17.09
N LEU A 357 -37.99 29.44 -17.36
CA LEU A 357 -38.60 29.24 -18.67
C LEU A 357 -40.05 29.74 -18.57
N THR A 358 -40.49 30.56 -19.52
CA THR A 358 -41.86 31.05 -19.55
C THR A 358 -42.23 31.56 -20.92
N HIS A 359 -43.51 31.42 -21.26
CA HIS A 359 -44.10 32.07 -22.44
C HIS A 359 -44.76 33.42 -22.09
N ASN A 360 -44.86 33.75 -20.79
CA ASN A 360 -45.48 34.97 -20.31
C ASN A 360 -44.45 36.12 -20.28
N VAL A 361 -44.57 37.01 -21.27
CA VAL A 361 -43.69 38.17 -21.46
C VAL A 361 -43.70 39.13 -20.27
N TYR A 362 -44.86 39.31 -19.64
CA TYR A 362 -45.00 40.19 -18.48
C TYR A 362 -44.27 39.61 -17.26
N PHE A 363 -44.51 38.34 -16.97
CA PHE A 363 -43.82 37.61 -15.91
C PHE A 363 -42.30 37.58 -16.11
N HIS A 364 -41.85 37.31 -17.34
CA HIS A 364 -40.43 37.38 -17.68
C HIS A 364 -39.85 38.76 -17.36
N LYS A 365 -40.55 39.84 -17.72
CA LYS A 365 -40.12 41.21 -17.40
C LYS A 365 -39.99 41.44 -15.89
N GLU A 366 -40.95 40.98 -15.09
CA GLU A 366 -40.95 41.15 -13.63
C GLU A 366 -39.85 40.34 -12.93
N VAL A 367 -39.64 39.08 -13.33
CA VAL A 367 -38.58 38.23 -12.76
C VAL A 367 -37.20 38.73 -13.13
N THR A 368 -37.03 39.17 -14.37
CA THR A 368 -35.72 39.60 -14.87
C THR A 368 -35.39 41.03 -14.48
N TYR A 369 -36.31 41.78 -13.87
CA TYR A 369 -36.06 43.16 -13.43
C TYR A 369 -34.91 43.23 -12.43
N ASN A 370 -33.89 44.04 -12.74
CA ASN A 370 -32.76 44.30 -11.85
C ASN A 370 -32.29 45.75 -12.00
N HIS A 371 -32.30 46.51 -10.90
CA HIS A 371 -31.93 47.93 -10.87
C HIS A 371 -30.48 48.21 -11.26
N LYS A 372 -29.59 47.21 -11.18
CA LYS A 372 -28.17 47.33 -11.56
C LYS A 372 -27.95 47.14 -13.06
N ARG A 373 -28.94 46.63 -13.79
CA ARG A 373 -28.82 46.36 -15.23
C ARG A 373 -28.94 47.67 -16.02
N LEU A 374 -27.89 47.99 -16.79
CA LEU A 374 -27.92 49.10 -17.75
C LEU A 374 -28.84 48.76 -18.95
N PRO A 375 -29.44 49.76 -19.61
CA PRO A 375 -30.17 49.55 -20.86
C PRO A 375 -29.32 48.78 -21.88
N ASP A 376 -29.94 47.82 -22.55
CA ASP A 376 -29.32 47.00 -23.62
C ASP A 376 -28.06 46.21 -23.25
N LYS A 377 -27.87 45.88 -21.95
CA LYS A 377 -26.80 44.99 -21.48
C LYS A 377 -27.32 43.85 -20.61
N CYS A 378 -26.65 42.71 -20.65
CA CYS A 378 -26.75 41.66 -19.62
C CYS A 378 -25.75 41.94 -18.49
N LEU A 379 -26.07 41.45 -17.30
CA LEU A 379 -25.09 41.26 -16.24
C LEU A 379 -24.18 40.07 -16.58
N ASP A 380 -22.97 40.03 -15.99
CA ASP A 380 -21.96 39.02 -16.34
C ASP A 380 -22.42 37.59 -16.00
N GLU A 381 -23.26 37.47 -14.98
CA GLU A 381 -23.79 36.22 -14.45
C GLU A 381 -25.16 35.80 -15.00
N GLU A 382 -25.69 36.47 -16.04
CA GLU A 382 -26.99 36.14 -16.63
C GLU A 382 -26.97 36.02 -18.17
N SER A 383 -27.96 35.32 -18.72
CA SER A 383 -28.14 35.19 -20.17
C SER A 383 -29.61 35.08 -20.54
N PHE A 384 -30.00 35.66 -21.68
CA PHE A 384 -31.36 35.59 -22.21
C PHE A 384 -31.39 34.79 -23.51
N TRP A 385 -32.46 34.02 -23.67
CA TRP A 385 -32.63 33.11 -24.80
C TRP A 385 -34.09 33.17 -25.27
N ILE A 386 -34.31 33.10 -26.58
CA ILE A 386 -35.63 32.90 -27.16
C ILE A 386 -35.67 31.51 -27.79
N VAL A 387 -36.70 30.74 -27.45
CA VAL A 387 -36.96 29.44 -28.04
C VAL A 387 -38.08 29.59 -29.08
N CYS A 388 -37.73 29.45 -30.35
CA CYS A 388 -38.66 29.50 -31.47
C CYS A 388 -38.96 28.09 -31.98
N LYS A 389 -40.24 27.75 -32.12
CA LYS A 389 -40.65 26.47 -32.70
C LYS A 389 -40.53 26.54 -34.22
N GLY A 390 -39.47 25.93 -34.78
CA GLY A 390 -39.29 25.74 -36.21
C GLY A 390 -39.70 24.34 -36.67
N VAL A 391 -39.80 24.15 -38.00
CA VAL A 391 -39.95 22.83 -38.64
C VAL A 391 -38.67 22.57 -39.44
N PRO A 392 -37.94 21.44 -39.22
CA PRO A 392 -38.29 20.30 -38.38
C PRO A 392 -37.86 20.39 -36.91
N HIS A 393 -37.13 21.44 -36.49
CA HIS A 393 -36.56 21.54 -35.14
C HIS A 393 -36.82 22.91 -34.49
N SER A 394 -36.87 22.95 -33.16
CA SER A 394 -36.90 24.21 -32.41
C SER A 394 -35.51 24.83 -32.38
N GLN A 395 -35.44 26.15 -32.53
CA GLN A 395 -34.22 26.93 -32.49
C GLN A 395 -34.16 27.73 -31.17
N CYS A 396 -32.98 27.78 -30.55
CA CYS A 396 -32.75 28.52 -29.32
C CYS A 396 -31.69 29.59 -29.59
N ASP A 397 -32.11 30.85 -29.64
CA ASP A 397 -31.26 31.98 -29.99
C ASP A 397 -30.87 32.76 -28.73
N ARG A 398 -29.56 32.94 -28.52
CA ARG A 398 -29.03 33.75 -27.41
C ARG A 398 -29.15 35.24 -27.76
N HIS A 399 -29.66 36.02 -26.83
CA HIS A 399 -29.70 37.48 -26.95
C HIS A 399 -28.64 38.15 -26.06
N GLN A 400 -28.03 39.23 -26.58
CA GLN A 400 -27.01 40.01 -25.86
C GLN A 400 -27.58 40.86 -24.72
N CYS A 401 -28.89 41.13 -24.76
CA CYS A 401 -29.65 41.84 -23.75
C CYS A 401 -31.04 41.23 -23.63
N ASN A 402 -31.83 41.64 -22.62
CA ASN A 402 -33.19 41.17 -22.45
C ASN A 402 -34.02 41.53 -23.71
N PRO A 403 -34.51 40.55 -24.49
CA PRO A 403 -35.15 40.82 -25.77
C PRO A 403 -36.60 41.31 -25.62
N ILE A 404 -37.17 41.22 -24.42
CA ILE A 404 -38.55 41.62 -24.16
C ILE A 404 -38.67 43.15 -24.17
N LYS A 405 -39.43 43.65 -25.15
CA LYS A 405 -39.77 45.07 -25.31
C LYS A 405 -41.20 45.31 -24.86
N THR A 406 -41.47 46.52 -24.35
CA THR A 406 -42.84 46.93 -24.05
C THR A 406 -43.67 47.02 -25.34
N SER A 407 -45.00 46.88 -25.26
CA SER A 407 -45.89 47.02 -26.42
C SER A 407 -45.70 48.36 -27.15
N TYR A 408 -45.36 49.43 -26.42
CA TYR A 408 -45.04 50.73 -27.01
C TYR A 408 -43.71 50.72 -27.77
N GLN A 409 -42.65 50.12 -27.21
CA GLN A 409 -41.36 49.96 -27.90
C GLN A 409 -41.47 49.05 -29.14
N LEU A 410 -42.39 48.08 -29.13
CA LEU A 410 -42.69 47.23 -30.28
C LEU A 410 -43.29 48.02 -31.45
N LEU A 411 -44.23 48.94 -31.17
CA LEU A 411 -44.76 49.86 -32.19
C LEU A 411 -43.64 50.69 -32.83
N TRP A 412 -42.69 51.19 -32.03
CA TRP A 412 -41.55 51.94 -32.55
C TRP A 412 -40.55 51.07 -33.34
N SER A 413 -40.43 49.76 -33.07
CA SER A 413 -39.68 48.86 -33.98
C SER A 413 -40.33 48.71 -35.33
N GLU A 414 -41.66 48.60 -35.39
CA GLU A 414 -42.37 48.51 -36.68
C GLU A 414 -42.17 49.79 -37.50
N VAL A 415 -42.13 50.97 -36.86
CA VAL A 415 -41.78 52.23 -37.54
C VAL A 415 -40.35 52.19 -38.09
N ARG A 416 -39.38 51.68 -37.33
CA ARG A 416 -37.98 51.54 -37.78
C ARG A 416 -37.84 50.58 -38.96
N GLU A 417 -38.54 49.45 -38.90
CA GLU A 417 -38.54 48.46 -39.97
C GLU A 417 -39.20 49.03 -41.23
N ALA A 418 -40.29 49.80 -41.08
CA ALA A 418 -40.91 50.50 -42.20
C ALA A 418 -39.99 51.57 -42.81
N GLU A 419 -39.30 52.39 -41.99
CA GLU A 419 -38.31 53.35 -42.49
C GLU A 419 -37.16 52.65 -43.25
N LYS A 420 -36.68 51.51 -42.74
CA LYS A 420 -35.65 50.71 -43.39
C LYS A 420 -36.16 50.10 -44.70
N ALA A 421 -37.36 49.53 -44.70
CA ALA A 421 -37.99 48.95 -45.89
C ALA A 421 -38.16 49.98 -47.02
N VAL A 422 -38.61 51.20 -46.68
CA VAL A 422 -38.69 52.34 -47.62
C VAL A 422 -37.30 52.73 -48.15
N GLN A 423 -36.25 52.66 -47.34
CA GLN A 423 -34.88 52.96 -47.78
C GLN A 423 -34.28 51.85 -48.66
N THR A 424 -34.61 50.59 -48.41
CA THR A 424 -34.08 49.43 -49.13
C THR A 424 -34.95 48.98 -50.31
N GLY A 425 -36.09 49.63 -50.57
CA GLY A 425 -37.00 49.30 -51.66
C GLY A 425 -37.77 47.99 -51.46
N VAL A 426 -38.00 47.58 -50.20
CA VAL A 426 -38.73 46.37 -49.82
C VAL A 426 -40.18 46.76 -49.50
N LEU A 427 -41.14 45.86 -49.79
CA LEU A 427 -42.55 46.03 -49.44
C LEU A 427 -42.73 46.36 -47.96
N VAL A 428 -43.36 47.51 -47.68
CA VAL A 428 -43.65 47.95 -46.31
C VAL A 428 -44.86 47.19 -45.77
N SER A 429 -44.85 46.87 -44.48
CA SER A 429 -45.98 46.22 -43.81
C SER A 429 -47.29 47.03 -44.00
N PRO A 430 -48.41 46.40 -44.38
CA PRO A 430 -49.71 47.06 -44.54
C PRO A 430 -50.27 47.70 -43.25
N GLN A 431 -49.65 47.41 -42.09
CA GLN A 431 -50.16 47.78 -40.77
C GLN A 431 -49.54 49.07 -40.21
N ILE A 432 -48.62 49.69 -40.93
CA ILE A 432 -47.90 50.90 -40.48
C ILE A 432 -48.84 52.05 -40.14
N GLU A 433 -49.98 52.15 -40.82
CA GLU A 433 -51.04 53.14 -40.55
C GLU A 433 -51.53 53.06 -39.10
N ASN A 434 -51.87 51.87 -38.64
CA ASN A 434 -52.34 51.62 -37.27
C ASN A 434 -51.21 51.83 -36.24
N THR A 435 -49.98 51.46 -36.58
CA THR A 435 -48.81 51.65 -35.71
C THR A 435 -48.54 53.14 -35.46
N LEU A 436 -48.53 53.97 -36.50
CA LEU A 436 -48.35 55.42 -36.39
C LEU A 436 -49.49 56.05 -35.59
N ARG A 437 -50.75 55.64 -35.83
CA ARG A 437 -51.91 56.07 -35.04
C ARG A 437 -51.70 55.78 -33.55
N ARG A 438 -51.45 54.52 -33.19
CA ARG A 438 -51.30 54.09 -31.79
C ARG A 438 -50.17 54.82 -31.09
N ILE A 439 -49.07 55.13 -31.79
CA ILE A 439 -47.98 55.92 -31.21
C ILE A 439 -48.41 57.36 -30.95
N LEU A 440 -49.04 58.03 -31.93
CA LEU A 440 -49.50 59.41 -31.79
C LEU A 440 -50.58 59.53 -30.71
N GLU A 441 -51.56 58.63 -30.68
CA GLU A 441 -52.63 58.62 -29.68
C GLU A 441 -52.07 58.30 -28.28
N HIS A 442 -51.22 57.28 -28.15
CA HIS A 442 -50.67 56.93 -26.85
C HIS A 442 -49.81 58.06 -26.27
N TYR A 443 -48.94 58.68 -27.08
CA TYR A 443 -48.05 59.73 -26.60
C TYR A 443 -48.75 61.07 -26.42
N PHE A 444 -49.43 61.58 -27.46
CA PHE A 444 -50.01 62.92 -27.41
C PHE A 444 -51.37 62.94 -26.73
N THR A 445 -52.23 61.95 -26.95
CA THR A 445 -53.61 61.99 -26.44
C THR A 445 -53.75 61.35 -25.06
N ILE A 446 -53.25 60.13 -24.87
CA ILE A 446 -53.38 59.38 -23.60
C ILE A 446 -52.43 59.94 -22.54
N LEU A 447 -51.14 60.07 -22.85
CA LEU A 447 -50.14 60.57 -21.90
C LEU A 447 -50.07 62.11 -21.88
N GLY A 448 -50.13 62.75 -23.05
CA GLY A 448 -49.98 64.19 -23.19
C GLY A 448 -51.26 65.03 -23.06
N SER A 449 -52.45 64.41 -23.10
CA SER A 449 -53.76 65.10 -23.12
C SER A 449 -53.89 66.20 -24.20
N VAL A 450 -53.18 66.05 -25.33
CA VAL A 450 -53.17 66.97 -26.47
C VAL A 450 -54.10 66.46 -27.57
N ASP A 451 -54.98 67.34 -28.05
CA ASP A 451 -55.85 67.09 -29.20
C ASP A 451 -55.06 67.16 -30.51
N TYR A 452 -55.31 66.21 -31.42
CA TYR A 452 -54.69 66.13 -32.74
C TYR A 452 -54.87 67.43 -33.55
N LYS A 453 -56.00 68.15 -33.40
CA LYS A 453 -56.20 69.44 -34.07
C LYS A 453 -55.15 70.48 -33.68
N LYS A 454 -54.77 70.50 -32.40
CA LYS A 454 -53.71 71.39 -31.88
C LYS A 454 -52.32 71.00 -32.36
N LEU A 455 -52.12 69.74 -32.79
CA LEU A 455 -50.87 69.30 -33.43
C LEU A 455 -50.81 69.78 -34.88
N CYS A 456 -51.92 69.68 -35.63
CA CYS A 456 -52.02 70.17 -37.00
C CYS A 456 -51.88 71.70 -37.10
N ASP A 457 -52.32 72.44 -36.09
CA ASP A 457 -52.19 73.91 -36.05
C ASP A 457 -50.74 74.41 -35.89
N LYS A 458 -49.79 73.53 -35.61
CA LYS A 458 -48.34 73.85 -35.54
C LYS A 458 -47.64 73.80 -36.90
N PHE A 459 -48.36 73.50 -37.97
CA PHE A 459 -47.87 73.44 -39.34
C PHE A 459 -48.44 74.59 -40.17
N ASP A 460 -47.66 75.10 -41.12
CA ASP A 460 -48.04 76.20 -42.02
C ASP A 460 -48.07 75.74 -43.48
N GLY A 461 -48.93 76.34 -44.29
CA GLY A 461 -48.95 76.15 -45.74
C GLY A 461 -49.19 74.69 -46.20
N PRO A 462 -48.46 74.20 -47.23
CA PRO A 462 -48.63 72.85 -47.77
C PRO A 462 -48.44 71.72 -46.75
N ASP A 463 -47.57 71.91 -45.75
CA ASP A 463 -47.30 70.88 -44.73
C ASP A 463 -48.45 70.73 -43.73
N LYS A 464 -49.28 71.77 -43.51
CA LYS A 464 -50.51 71.67 -42.72
C LYS A 464 -51.52 70.72 -43.38
N VAL A 465 -51.64 70.79 -44.70
CA VAL A 465 -52.49 69.89 -45.49
C VAL A 465 -51.97 68.46 -45.43
N MET A 466 -50.65 68.27 -45.48
CA MET A 466 -50.02 66.95 -45.36
C MET A 466 -50.18 66.34 -43.96
N CYS A 467 -50.11 67.14 -42.90
CA CYS A 467 -50.36 66.70 -41.52
C CYS A 467 -51.82 66.25 -41.32
N ASN A 468 -52.80 67.02 -41.83
CA ASN A 468 -54.21 66.62 -41.82
C ASN A 468 -54.46 65.35 -42.65
N SER A 469 -53.75 65.20 -43.77
CA SER A 469 -53.80 64.00 -44.62
C SER A 469 -53.26 62.77 -43.88
N LEU A 470 -52.14 62.91 -43.15
CA LEU A 470 -51.58 61.84 -42.31
C LEU A 470 -52.58 61.36 -41.25
N PHE A 471 -53.20 62.29 -40.49
CA PHE A 471 -54.21 61.91 -39.49
C PHE A 471 -55.44 61.26 -40.11
N SER A 472 -55.85 61.68 -41.31
CA SER A 472 -56.97 61.05 -42.03
C SER A 472 -56.60 59.63 -42.49
N TRP A 473 -55.37 59.44 -42.98
CA TRP A 473 -54.84 58.17 -43.46
C TRP A 473 -54.67 57.14 -42.33
N VAL A 474 -54.03 57.51 -41.22
CA VAL A 474 -53.85 56.60 -40.07
C VAL A 474 -55.18 56.26 -39.38
N ASN A 475 -56.18 57.13 -39.46
CA ASN A 475 -57.53 56.84 -38.98
C ASN A 475 -58.29 55.90 -39.93
N ALA A 476 -58.13 56.05 -41.25
CA ALA A 476 -58.73 55.14 -42.24
C ALA A 476 -58.17 53.70 -42.09
N GLY A 477 -56.85 53.57 -41.91
CA GLY A 477 -56.17 52.28 -41.68
C GLY A 477 -56.49 51.58 -40.37
N SER A 478 -57.18 52.25 -39.45
CA SER A 478 -57.56 51.66 -38.15
C SER A 478 -58.91 50.93 -38.16
N HIS A 479 -59.72 51.12 -39.21
CA HIS A 479 -61.04 50.49 -39.38
C HIS A 479 -61.07 49.39 -40.47
N SER A 480 -59.98 49.20 -41.20
CA SER A 480 -59.91 48.41 -42.45
C SER A 480 -59.38 46.98 -42.29
N ALA A 481 -59.61 46.32 -41.15
CA ALA A 481 -59.28 44.90 -41.05
C ALA A 481 -60.20 44.00 -41.92
N LEU A 482 -61.34 44.51 -42.43
CA LEU A 482 -62.37 43.67 -43.06
C LEU A 482 -63.21 44.29 -44.21
N ASP A 483 -62.91 45.45 -44.80
CA ASP A 483 -63.80 46.01 -45.87
C ASP A 483 -63.10 46.55 -47.15
N ASP A 484 -63.74 46.26 -48.29
CA ASP A 484 -63.25 46.27 -49.68
C ASP A 484 -63.17 47.67 -50.34
N ALA A 485 -62.10 48.43 -50.08
CA ALA A 485 -61.70 49.53 -50.97
C ALA A 485 -60.16 49.61 -51.06
N TYR A 486 -59.61 49.05 -52.14
CA TYR A 486 -58.18 49.02 -52.46
C TYR A 486 -57.57 50.43 -52.55
N ILE A 487 -56.89 50.85 -51.48
CA ILE A 487 -55.75 51.77 -51.59
C ILE A 487 -54.55 51.01 -51.04
N THR A 488 -53.80 50.35 -51.91
CA THR A 488 -52.45 49.90 -51.54
C THR A 488 -51.61 51.17 -51.39
N PRO A 489 -51.13 51.51 -50.18
CA PRO A 489 -50.36 52.73 -49.99
C PRO A 489 -49.09 52.61 -50.83
N SER A 490 -48.87 53.58 -51.73
CA SER A 490 -47.63 53.60 -52.51
C SER A 490 -46.43 53.87 -51.59
N ASP A 491 -45.23 53.40 -51.96
CA ASP A 491 -44.00 53.68 -51.21
C ASP A 491 -43.79 55.20 -51.01
N ALA A 492 -44.24 56.00 -51.97
CA ALA A 492 -44.23 57.46 -51.88
C ALA A 492 -45.17 58.01 -50.78
N MET A 493 -46.35 57.40 -50.60
CA MET A 493 -47.29 57.77 -49.54
C MET A 493 -46.73 57.41 -48.16
N VAL A 494 -46.19 56.20 -48.00
CA VAL A 494 -45.58 55.77 -46.73
C VAL A 494 -44.37 56.63 -46.37
N LYS A 495 -43.51 56.93 -47.35
CA LYS A 495 -42.34 57.82 -47.17
C LYS A 495 -42.75 59.21 -46.71
N ASN A 496 -43.79 59.78 -47.33
CA ASN A 496 -44.32 61.09 -46.94
C ASN A 496 -44.97 61.04 -45.56
N ALA A 497 -45.69 59.98 -45.24
CA ALA A 497 -46.31 59.78 -43.93
C ALA A 497 -45.28 59.69 -42.80
N LEU A 498 -44.19 58.93 -42.99
CA LEU A 498 -43.09 58.83 -42.03
C LEU A 498 -42.36 60.17 -41.85
N ARG A 499 -42.16 60.93 -42.94
CA ARG A 499 -41.61 62.30 -42.87
C ARG A 499 -42.49 63.21 -41.99
N VAL A 500 -43.78 63.27 -42.30
CA VAL A 500 -44.73 64.13 -41.58
C VAL A 500 -44.90 63.66 -40.13
N PHE A 501 -44.90 62.35 -39.88
CA PHE A 501 -44.91 61.77 -38.54
C PHE A 501 -43.72 62.26 -37.72
N LYS A 502 -42.50 62.25 -38.26
CA LYS A 502 -41.32 62.84 -37.60
C LYS A 502 -41.48 64.34 -37.36
N GLU A 503 -41.99 65.07 -38.34
CA GLU A 503 -42.21 66.52 -38.22
C GLU A 503 -43.22 66.88 -37.12
N ILE A 504 -44.21 66.02 -36.83
CA ILE A 504 -45.13 66.24 -35.69
C ILE A 504 -44.35 66.30 -34.38
N PHE A 505 -43.36 65.43 -34.16
CA PHE A 505 -42.51 65.48 -32.97
C PHE A 505 -41.59 66.70 -32.96
N VAL A 506 -41.05 67.12 -34.12
CA VAL A 506 -40.23 68.34 -34.24
C VAL A 506 -41.04 69.59 -33.90
N LYS A 507 -42.16 69.81 -34.60
CA LYS A 507 -42.99 71.02 -34.46
C LYS A 507 -43.69 71.08 -33.10
N SER A 508 -43.94 69.94 -32.46
CA SER A 508 -44.51 69.91 -31.12
C SER A 508 -43.48 70.11 -29.99
N GLY A 509 -42.18 70.20 -30.30
CA GLY A 509 -41.11 70.34 -29.30
C GLY A 509 -40.70 69.03 -28.62
N ASN A 510 -41.11 67.88 -29.16
CA ASN A 510 -40.89 66.54 -28.60
C ASN A 510 -39.88 65.71 -29.42
N LEU A 511 -38.95 66.37 -30.13
CA LEU A 511 -37.95 65.68 -30.95
C LEU A 511 -37.11 64.70 -30.13
N GLY A 512 -36.77 65.04 -28.88
CA GLY A 512 -36.01 64.15 -27.99
C GLY A 512 -36.68 62.79 -27.75
N HIS A 513 -38.02 62.74 -27.71
CA HIS A 513 -38.75 61.47 -27.59
C HIS A 513 -38.67 60.64 -28.88
N TYR A 514 -38.80 61.30 -30.04
CA TYR A 514 -38.64 60.63 -31.34
C TYR A 514 -37.25 60.04 -31.48
N GLU A 515 -36.20 60.79 -31.15
CA GLU A 515 -34.81 60.32 -31.26
C GLU A 515 -34.49 59.23 -30.23
N MET A 516 -35.06 59.30 -29.03
CA MET A 516 -34.94 58.25 -28.02
C MET A 516 -35.58 56.94 -28.48
N MET A 517 -36.77 57.01 -29.08
CA MET A 517 -37.52 55.83 -29.51
C MET A 517 -37.16 55.36 -30.93
N ASN A 518 -36.55 56.21 -31.74
CA ASN A 518 -36.11 55.95 -33.10
C ASN A 518 -34.70 56.53 -33.35
N PRO A 519 -33.66 55.93 -32.75
CA PRO A 519 -32.29 56.40 -32.89
C PRO A 519 -31.81 56.28 -34.35
N PRO A 520 -31.00 57.23 -34.86
CA PRO A 520 -30.47 57.15 -36.21
C PRO A 520 -29.67 55.86 -36.41
N LEU A 521 -29.87 55.20 -37.56
CA LEU A 521 -29.13 54.00 -37.95
C LEU A 521 -27.62 54.26 -37.78
N ALA A 522 -27.00 53.56 -36.83
CA ALA A 522 -25.55 53.59 -36.68
C ALA A 522 -24.94 53.10 -37.99
N THR A 523 -24.17 53.95 -38.66
CA THR A 523 -23.30 53.55 -39.76
C THR A 523 -22.39 52.44 -39.25
N GLY A 524 -22.60 51.23 -39.76
CA GLY A 524 -22.04 50.00 -39.19
C GLY A 524 -20.53 50.05 -39.02
N ALA A 525 -20.09 49.84 -37.77
CA ALA A 525 -18.79 49.22 -37.53
C ALA A 525 -18.97 47.72 -37.79
N VAL A 526 -18.54 47.28 -38.97
CA VAL A 526 -18.20 45.88 -39.19
C VAL A 526 -16.99 45.59 -38.29
N ALA A 527 -17.19 44.82 -37.23
CA ALA A 527 -16.11 44.22 -36.45
C ALA A 527 -16.35 42.71 -36.45
N ALA A 528 -15.26 42.00 -36.76
CA ALA A 528 -15.15 40.57 -37.01
C ALA A 528 -15.55 39.68 -35.83
#